data_AF-A0AAW7CBS9-F1
#
_entry.id   AF-A0AAW7CBS9-F1
#
_cell.length_a   1.000
_cell.length_b   1.000
_cell.length_c   1.000
_cell.angle_alpha   90.00
_cell.angle_beta   90.00
_cell.angle_gamma   90.00
#
_symmetry.space_group_name_H-M   'P 1'
#
loop_
_entity.id
_entity.type
_entity.pdbx_description
1 polymer ?
#
loop_
_entity_poly.entity_id
_entity_poly.type
_entity_poly.pdbx_seq_one_letter_code
_entity_poly.pdbx_strand_id
1 'polypeptide(L)'
;MIKSDLKGSSFNGCIMDHTNFNSSDLSGVCFGNQIFRGTIFKHTGLKGTSFRNATFYNVSFKTDVKKAVFDGAKMDKLTYALLKGYKANLKNVTLI
;
A
#
# COMPACT_ATOMS: atom_id res chain seq x y z
N MET A 1 -16.87 12.76 -10.30
CA MET A 1 -16.11 11.70 -9.62
C MET A 1 -15.74 12.23 -8.24
N ILE A 2 -16.32 11.68 -7.17
CA ILE A 2 -16.08 12.19 -5.80
C ILE A 2 -14.64 11.85 -5.43
N LYS A 3 -13.80 12.88 -5.32
CA LYS A 3 -12.41 12.77 -4.90
C LYS A 3 -12.43 12.77 -3.36
N SER A 4 -12.47 11.60 -2.74
CA SER A 4 -12.38 11.51 -1.28
C SER A 4 -10.96 11.88 -0.85
N ASP A 5 -10.80 13.03 -0.22
CA ASP A 5 -9.54 13.44 0.38
C ASP A 5 -9.35 12.67 1.69
N LEU A 6 -8.48 11.67 1.67
CA LEU A 6 -8.12 10.86 2.83
C LEU A 6 -6.87 11.42 3.54
N LYS A 7 -6.39 12.61 3.15
CA LYS A 7 -5.25 13.25 3.83
C LYS A 7 -5.66 13.63 5.25
N GLY A 8 -4.95 13.05 6.22
CA GLY A 8 -5.25 13.22 7.65
C GLY A 8 -6.21 12.18 8.24
N SER A 9 -6.76 11.26 7.44
CA SER A 9 -7.53 10.14 7.96
C SER A 9 -6.62 9.18 8.72
N SER A 10 -6.87 8.98 10.01
CA SER A 10 -6.20 7.96 10.80
C SER A 10 -6.95 6.65 10.67
N PHE A 11 -6.30 5.65 10.07
CA PHE A 11 -6.83 4.30 9.97
C PHE A 11 -6.34 3.42 11.14
N ASN A 12 -5.80 3.98 12.23
CA ASN A 12 -5.14 3.21 13.29
C ASN A 12 -5.97 2.00 13.76
N GLY A 13 -5.46 0.79 13.53
CA GLY A 13 -6.14 -0.47 13.87
C GLY A 13 -7.10 -1.03 12.81
N CYS A 14 -7.28 -0.36 11.66
CA CYS A 14 -8.09 -0.89 10.58
C CYS A 14 -7.40 -2.07 9.91
N ILE A 15 -8.17 -3.15 9.73
CA ILE A 15 -7.82 -4.23 8.82
C ILE A 15 -8.52 -3.90 7.50
N MET A 16 -7.75 -3.56 6.47
CA MET A 16 -8.28 -3.32 5.13
C MET A 16 -8.45 -4.65 4.42
N ASP A 17 -9.42 -5.43 4.89
CA ASP A 17 -9.69 -6.77 4.40
C ASP A 17 -10.47 -6.69 3.09
N HIS A 18 -9.93 -7.28 2.03
CA HIS A 18 -10.52 -7.35 0.68
C HIS A 18 -10.97 -5.98 0.12
N THR A 19 -10.37 -4.87 0.59
CA THR A 19 -10.72 -3.53 0.13
C THR A 19 -10.23 -3.30 -1.30
N ASN A 20 -11.05 -2.63 -2.10
CA ASN A 20 -10.77 -2.33 -3.50
C ASN A 20 -10.55 -0.82 -3.68
N PHE A 21 -9.30 -0.42 -3.93
CA PHE A 21 -8.89 0.98 -4.18
C PHE A 21 -8.73 1.29 -5.67
N ASN A 22 -9.41 0.53 -6.54
CA ASN A 22 -9.23 0.68 -7.97
C ASN A 22 -9.56 2.10 -8.43
N SER A 23 -8.70 2.64 -9.29
CA SER A 23 -8.84 3.97 -9.90
C SER A 23 -8.90 5.15 -8.90
N SER A 24 -8.53 4.93 -7.62
CA SER A 24 -8.50 5.98 -6.60
C SER A 24 -7.21 6.81 -6.67
N ASP A 25 -7.27 8.09 -6.34
CA ASP A 25 -6.08 8.93 -6.12
C ASP A 25 -5.75 8.94 -4.62
N LEU A 26 -4.73 8.16 -4.24
CA LEU A 26 -4.24 8.08 -2.85
C LEU A 26 -2.92 8.82 -2.68
N SER A 27 -2.59 9.73 -3.59
CA SER A 27 -1.31 10.44 -3.61
C SER A 27 -1.13 11.26 -2.32
N GLY A 28 -0.05 10.99 -1.58
CA GLY A 28 0.27 11.66 -0.32
C GLY A 28 -0.52 11.17 0.91
N VAL A 29 -1.34 10.12 0.77
CA VAL A 29 -2.06 9.53 1.91
C VAL A 29 -1.10 8.73 2.81
N CYS A 30 -1.35 8.74 4.12
CA CYS A 30 -0.55 8.01 5.12
C CYS A 30 -1.33 6.79 5.65
N PHE A 31 -0.89 5.59 5.27
CA PHE A 31 -1.37 4.29 5.75
C PHE A 31 -0.34 3.61 6.68
N GLY A 32 0.31 4.38 7.54
CA GLY A 32 1.31 3.84 8.47
C GLY A 32 0.72 2.87 9.49
N ASN A 33 1.46 1.82 9.83
CA ASN A 33 1.10 0.80 10.83
C ASN A 33 -0.20 0.01 10.55
N GLN A 34 -0.70 0.05 9.31
CA GLN A 34 -1.95 -0.62 8.91
C GLN A 34 -1.75 -2.09 8.55
N ILE A 35 -2.82 -2.88 8.63
CA ILE A 35 -2.83 -4.27 8.14
C ILE A 35 -3.71 -4.36 6.89
N PHE A 36 -3.12 -4.84 5.80
CA PHE A 36 -3.77 -5.07 4.52
C PHE A 36 -3.88 -6.57 4.26
N ARG A 37 -5.09 -7.06 3.99
CA ARG A 37 -5.36 -8.47 3.68
C ARG A 37 -6.18 -8.54 2.40
N GLY A 38 -5.70 -9.23 1.37
CA GLY A 38 -6.44 -9.38 0.11
C GLY A 38 -6.75 -8.06 -0.62
N THR A 39 -6.11 -6.95 -0.24
CA THR A 39 -6.40 -5.61 -0.77
C THR A 39 -5.91 -5.49 -2.22
N ILE A 40 -6.66 -4.74 -3.03
CA ILE A 40 -6.32 -4.52 -4.45
C ILE A 40 -6.09 -3.02 -4.72
N PHE A 41 -4.91 -2.71 -5.27
CA PHE A 41 -4.51 -1.39 -5.76
C PHE A 41 -4.29 -1.44 -7.29
N LYS A 42 -5.36 -1.33 -8.08
CA LYS A 42 -5.27 -1.30 -9.56
C LYS A 42 -5.57 0.09 -10.10
N HIS A 43 -4.72 0.60 -10.98
CA HIS A 43 -4.86 1.97 -11.53
C HIS A 43 -4.93 3.08 -10.45
N THR A 44 -4.33 2.84 -9.29
CA THR A 44 -4.39 3.75 -8.12
C THR A 44 -3.20 4.73 -8.14
N GLY A 45 -3.43 6.01 -7.88
CA GLY A 45 -2.36 6.99 -7.69
C GLY A 45 -1.68 6.81 -6.32
N LEU A 46 -0.42 6.35 -6.31
CA LEU A 46 0.34 6.09 -5.06
C LEU A 46 1.56 7.01 -4.86
N LYS A 47 1.60 8.14 -5.57
CA LYS A 47 2.76 9.06 -5.48
C LYS A 47 2.83 9.68 -4.09
N GLY A 48 3.92 9.42 -3.37
CA GLY A 48 4.12 9.94 -2.01
C GLY A 48 3.24 9.27 -0.96
N THR A 49 2.50 8.21 -1.30
CA THR A 49 1.71 7.44 -0.34
C THR A 49 2.66 6.72 0.61
N SER A 50 2.37 6.79 1.91
CA SER A 50 3.20 6.17 2.93
C SER A 50 2.55 4.91 3.50
N PHE A 51 3.24 3.78 3.40
CA PHE A 51 2.89 2.50 4.03
C PHE A 51 3.92 2.11 5.10
N ARG A 52 4.51 3.11 5.78
CA ARG A 52 5.55 2.87 6.80
C ARG A 52 5.04 1.91 7.88
N ASN A 53 5.83 0.89 8.20
CA ASN A 53 5.48 -0.15 9.19
C ASN A 53 4.17 -0.91 8.93
N ALA A 54 3.57 -0.81 7.74
CA ALA A 54 2.36 -1.54 7.40
C ALA A 54 2.66 -3.04 7.21
N THR A 55 1.64 -3.87 7.39
CA THR A 55 1.72 -5.32 7.16
C THR A 55 0.81 -5.72 6.01
N PHE A 56 1.32 -6.47 5.05
CA PHE A 56 0.60 -6.90 3.85
C PHE A 56 0.50 -8.43 3.79
N TYR A 57 -0.72 -8.93 3.58
CA TYR A 57 -1.02 -10.34 3.33
C TYR A 57 -1.82 -10.48 2.05
N ASN A 58 -1.26 -11.17 1.06
CA ASN A 58 -1.90 -11.45 -0.23
C ASN A 58 -2.42 -10.18 -0.92
N VAL A 59 -1.58 -9.14 -1.03
CA VAL A 59 -1.98 -7.84 -1.57
C VAL A 59 -1.54 -7.70 -3.03
N SER A 60 -2.45 -7.20 -3.86
CA SER A 60 -2.19 -6.98 -5.27
C SER A 60 -1.92 -5.51 -5.57
N PHE A 61 -0.75 -5.21 -6.14
CA PHE A 61 -0.49 -3.92 -6.76
C PHE A 61 -0.47 -4.08 -8.27
N LYS A 62 -1.30 -3.31 -8.98
CA LYS A 62 -1.27 -3.18 -10.44
C LYS A 62 -1.31 -1.69 -10.78
N THR A 63 -0.28 -0.99 -10.30
CA THR A 63 -0.09 0.45 -10.45
C THR A 63 1.39 0.82 -10.27
N ASP A 64 1.76 2.09 -10.47
CA ASP A 64 3.10 2.58 -10.18
C ASP A 64 3.32 2.72 -8.67
N VAL A 65 4.31 2.00 -8.16
CA VAL A 65 4.68 1.93 -6.74
C VAL A 65 6.03 2.57 -6.44
N LYS A 66 6.75 3.07 -7.46
CA LYS A 66 8.14 3.56 -7.31
C LYS A 66 8.25 4.76 -6.35
N LYS A 67 7.19 5.56 -6.26
CA LYS A 67 7.11 6.75 -5.41
C LYS A 67 6.31 6.52 -4.13
N ALA A 68 5.91 5.28 -3.84
CA ALA A 68 5.32 4.90 -2.56
C ALA A 68 6.43 4.52 -1.56
N VAL A 69 6.14 4.69 -0.27
CA VAL A 69 7.11 4.44 0.81
C VAL A 69 6.71 3.18 1.58
N PHE A 70 7.60 2.19 1.61
CA PHE A 70 7.38 0.90 2.30
C PHE A 70 8.38 0.66 3.45
N ASP A 71 9.05 1.71 3.95
CA ASP A 71 10.04 1.56 5.02
C ASP A 71 9.45 0.89 6.27
N GLY A 72 10.11 -0.16 6.77
CA GLY A 72 9.68 -0.92 7.94
C GLY A 72 8.47 -1.82 7.70
N ALA A 73 7.93 -1.86 6.47
CA ALA A 73 6.78 -2.70 6.16
C ALA A 73 7.13 -4.19 6.21
N LYS A 74 6.11 -4.98 6.50
CA LYS A 74 6.15 -6.45 6.52
C LYS A 74 5.24 -7.00 5.44
N MET A 75 5.66 -8.01 4.69
CA MET A 75 4.81 -8.56 3.63
C MET A 75 5.14 -10.01 3.31
N ASP A 76 4.15 -10.76 2.86
CA ASP A 76 4.35 -12.12 2.37
C ASP A 76 5.21 -12.15 1.10
N LYS A 77 5.76 -13.34 0.78
CA LYS A 77 6.65 -13.55 -0.37
C LYS A 77 6.01 -13.17 -1.71
N LEU A 78 4.70 -13.38 -1.88
CA LEU A 78 3.99 -13.07 -3.12
C LEU A 78 3.92 -11.56 -3.33
N THR A 79 3.46 -10.84 -2.30
CA THR A 79 3.40 -9.37 -2.30
C THR A 79 4.78 -8.75 -2.54
N TYR A 80 5.82 -9.28 -1.88
CA TYR A 80 7.20 -8.81 -2.05
C TYR A 80 7.71 -9.01 -3.48
N ALA A 81 7.55 -10.20 -4.04
CA ALA A 81 8.02 -10.50 -5.40
C ALA A 81 7.37 -9.58 -6.44
N LEU A 82 6.07 -9.31 -6.26
CA LEU A 82 5.32 -8.40 -7.10
C LEU A 82 5.86 -6.96 -7.01
N LEU A 83 6.03 -6.42 -5.80
CA LEU A 83 6.55 -5.05 -5.61
C LEU A 83 7.99 -4.92 -6.12
N LYS A 84 8.80 -5.97 -5.96
CA LYS A 84 10.16 -6.03 -6.51
C LYS A 84 10.13 -5.98 -8.04
N GLY A 85 9.21 -6.72 -8.68
CA GLY A 85 9.00 -6.68 -10.13
C GLY A 85 8.62 -5.29 -10.64
N TYR A 86 7.86 -4.53 -9.85
CA TYR A 86 7.51 -3.14 -10.15
C TYR A 86 8.55 -2.10 -9.72
N LYS A 87 9.73 -2.54 -9.26
CA LYS A 87 10.86 -1.70 -8.87
C LYS A 87 10.52 -0.74 -7.71
N ALA A 88 9.69 -1.19 -6.77
CA ALA A 88 9.49 -0.47 -5.50
C ALA A 88 10.79 -0.41 -4.70
N ASN A 89 10.96 0.62 -3.86
CA ASN A 89 12.02 0.62 -2.86
C ASN A 89 11.64 -0.30 -1.69
N LEU A 90 12.36 -1.42 -1.58
CA LEU A 90 12.11 -2.46 -0.57
C LEU A 90 13.29 -2.63 0.41
N LYS A 91 14.22 -1.66 0.49
CA LYS A 91 15.46 -1.77 1.28
C LYS A 91 15.20 -2.14 2.75
N ASN A 92 14.14 -1.60 3.34
CA ASN A 92 13.80 -1.76 4.76
C ASN A 92 12.54 -2.62 4.97
N VAL A 93 12.20 -3.48 4.00
CA VAL A 93 11.04 -4.36 4.08
C VAL A 93 11.44 -5.71 4.66
N THR A 94 10.59 -6.25 5.52
CA THR A 94 10.75 -7.59 6.10
C THR A 94 9.76 -8.56 5.47
N LEU A 95 10.21 -9.78 5.15
CA LEU A 95 9.33 -10.86 4.70
C LEU A 95 8.67 -11.54 5.91
N ILE A 96 7.39 -11.89 5.78
CA ILE A 96 6.63 -12.70 6.74
C ILE A 96 5.99 -13.92 6.08
#